data_AF-A0A2V9PPW5-F1
#
_entry.id   AF-A0A2V9PPW5-F1
#
_cell.length_a   1.000
_cell.length_b   1.000
_cell.length_c   1.000
_cell.angle_alpha   90.00
_cell.angle_beta   90.00
_cell.angle_gamma   90.00
#
_symmetry.space_group_name_H-M   'P 1'
#
loop_
_entity.id
_entity.type
_entity.pdbx_description
1 polymer ?
#
loop_
_entity_poly.entity_id
_entity_poly.type
_entity_poly.pdbx_seq_one_letter_code
_entity_poly.pdbx_strand_id
1 'polypeptide(L)'
;IQQLLLYAARNNFNAGVRMDSVDLLTQQPTNAHVREALLYALRYDSNTGIRLKALDSLGPYVKDDVQVRDTVLESLMSDANPGVRIEALHLLVPVRGDSSVRIVLERLAAKDENRYIRSQARTLIGQMPEMN
;
A
#
# COMPACT_ATOMS: atom_id res chain seq x y z
N ILE A 1 16.85 15.33 -13.79
CA ILE A 1 15.86 14.32 -14.27
C ILE A 1 14.81 13.94 -13.21
N GLN A 2 15.16 13.79 -11.92
CA GLN A 2 14.22 13.39 -10.87
C GLN A 2 12.94 14.24 -10.78
N GLN A 3 13.04 15.57 -10.83
CA GLN A 3 11.86 16.45 -10.82
C GLN A 3 10.93 16.22 -12.02
N LEU A 4 11.48 15.85 -13.19
CA LEU A 4 10.67 15.48 -14.37
C LEU A 4 9.99 14.13 -14.17
N LEU A 5 10.65 13.16 -13.53
CA LEU A 5 10.05 11.87 -13.21
C LEU A 5 8.92 11.99 -12.17
N LEU A 6 9.12 12.82 -11.13
CA LEU A 6 8.08 13.14 -10.16
C LEU A 6 6.87 13.80 -10.82
N TYR A 7 7.12 14.74 -11.73
CA TYR A 7 6.07 15.37 -12.52
C TYR A 7 5.36 14.34 -13.40
N ALA A 8 6.09 13.52 -14.16
CA ALA A 8 5.52 12.53 -15.06
C ALA A 8 4.67 11.48 -14.32
N ALA A 9 5.12 11.00 -13.16
CA ALA A 9 4.40 10.02 -12.33
C ALA A 9 3.06 10.55 -11.77
N ARG A 10 2.91 11.87 -11.61
CA ARG A 10 1.72 12.49 -11.00
C ARG A 10 0.72 13.09 -12.00
N ASN A 11 1.09 13.19 -13.27
CA ASN A 11 0.28 13.87 -14.30
C ASN A 11 -0.37 12.85 -15.25
N ASN A 12 -1.36 13.31 -16.03
CA ASN A 12 -2.15 12.52 -16.99
C ASN A 12 -1.37 12.07 -18.25
N PHE A 13 -0.09 11.73 -18.13
CA PHE A 13 0.64 11.02 -19.18
C PHE A 13 0.07 9.60 -19.35
N ASN A 14 0.36 8.93 -20.47
CA ASN A 14 -0.06 7.54 -20.65
C ASN A 14 0.56 6.64 -19.55
N ALA A 15 -0.09 5.51 -19.28
CA ALA A 15 0.33 4.62 -18.19
C ALA A 15 1.76 4.07 -18.36
N GLY A 16 2.27 3.94 -19.59
CA GLY A 16 3.66 3.53 -19.84
C GLY A 16 4.67 4.53 -19.28
N VAL A 17 4.51 5.81 -19.62
CA VAL A 17 5.39 6.89 -19.12
C VAL A 17 5.35 6.98 -17.59
N ARG A 18 4.16 6.82 -17.00
CA ARG A 18 4.02 6.83 -15.54
C ARG A 18 4.69 5.61 -14.90
N MET A 19 4.54 4.43 -15.49
CA MET A 19 5.21 3.20 -15.03
C MET A 19 6.73 3.35 -15.10
N ASP A 20 7.28 3.78 -16.24
CA ASP A 20 8.72 4.00 -16.42
C ASP A 20 9.26 5.02 -15.40
N SER A 21 8.47 6.06 -15.13
CA SER A 21 8.81 7.07 -14.13
C SER A 21 8.85 6.48 -12.73
N VAL A 22 7.85 5.68 -12.36
CA VAL A 22 7.83 4.97 -11.07
C VAL A 22 9.02 4.01 -11.00
N ASP A 23 9.26 3.18 -12.01
CA ASP A 23 10.40 2.27 -12.05
C ASP A 23 11.73 2.97 -11.79
N LEU A 24 11.97 4.12 -12.44
CA LEU A 24 13.18 4.91 -12.20
C LEU A 24 13.24 5.52 -10.79
N LEU A 25 12.10 5.99 -10.25
CA LEU A 25 12.03 6.54 -8.89
C LEU A 25 12.33 5.48 -7.83
N THR A 26 11.90 4.23 -8.04
CA THR A 26 12.09 3.12 -7.08
C THR A 26 13.56 2.73 -6.85
N GLN A 27 14.47 3.22 -7.70
CA GLN A 27 15.92 3.06 -7.51
C GLN A 27 16.50 3.96 -6.42
N GLN A 28 15.74 4.94 -5.90
CA GLN A 28 16.17 5.87 -4.85
C GLN A 28 15.13 6.05 -3.73
N PRO A 29 14.72 4.97 -3.04
CA PRO A 29 13.57 4.99 -2.15
C PRO A 29 13.81 5.72 -0.82
N THR A 30 15.08 6.01 -0.48
CA THR A 30 15.44 6.85 0.68
C THR A 30 15.18 8.33 0.48
N ASN A 31 14.90 8.78 -0.75
CA ASN A 31 14.57 10.16 -1.04
C ASN A 31 13.10 10.45 -0.67
N ALA A 32 12.88 11.43 0.21
CA ALA A 32 11.53 11.79 0.67
C ALA A 32 10.56 12.12 -0.47
N HIS A 33 11.02 12.82 -1.52
CA HIS A 33 10.18 13.15 -2.66
C HIS A 33 9.80 11.92 -3.50
N VAL A 34 10.69 10.93 -3.59
CA VAL A 34 10.37 9.63 -4.20
C VAL A 34 9.25 8.95 -3.41
N ARG A 35 9.38 8.90 -2.08
CA ARG A 35 8.35 8.32 -1.22
C ARG A 35 7.01 9.03 -1.39
N GLU A 36 6.97 10.34 -1.39
CA GLU A 36 5.76 11.11 -1.64
C GLU A 36 5.13 10.81 -3.02
N ALA A 37 5.93 10.60 -4.07
CA ALA A 37 5.41 10.23 -5.39
C ALA A 37 4.84 8.81 -5.41
N LEU A 38 5.48 7.86 -4.72
CA LEU A 38 4.95 6.50 -4.59
C LEU A 38 3.64 6.48 -3.79
N LEU A 39 3.55 7.26 -2.70
CA LEU A 39 2.31 7.43 -1.93
C LEU A 39 1.19 8.04 -2.78
N TYR A 40 1.52 9.01 -3.64
CA TYR A 40 0.56 9.58 -4.58
C TYR A 40 0.10 8.55 -5.62
N ALA A 41 1.03 7.81 -6.22
CA ALA A 41 0.73 6.78 -7.21
C ALA A 41 -0.17 5.69 -6.61
N LEU A 42 0.12 5.24 -5.39
CA LEU A 42 -0.68 4.25 -4.68
C LEU A 42 -2.12 4.74 -4.43
N ARG A 43 -2.31 6.01 -4.07
CA ARG A 43 -3.66 6.55 -3.82
C ARG A 43 -4.47 6.82 -5.08
N TYR A 44 -3.82 7.28 -6.14
CA TYR A 44 -4.53 7.98 -7.21
C TYR A 44 -4.28 7.45 -8.62
N ASP A 45 -3.27 6.59 -8.83
CA ASP A 45 -3.02 6.09 -10.18
C ASP A 45 -4.15 5.15 -10.62
N SER A 46 -4.73 5.42 -11.79
CA SER A 46 -5.79 4.59 -12.35
C SER A 46 -5.33 3.18 -12.74
N ASN A 47 -4.04 3.01 -13.04
CA ASN A 47 -3.44 1.75 -13.45
C ASN A 47 -3.11 0.89 -12.22
N THR A 48 -3.70 -0.31 -12.18
CA THR A 48 -3.48 -1.27 -11.08
C THR A 48 -2.01 -1.69 -10.95
N GLY A 49 -1.30 -1.87 -12.06
CA GLY A 49 0.11 -2.25 -12.05
C GLY A 49 1.01 -1.19 -11.41
N ILE A 50 0.72 0.08 -11.64
CA ILE A 50 1.46 1.19 -11.00
C ILE A 50 1.22 1.19 -9.49
N ARG A 51 -0.03 0.98 -9.05
CA ARG A 51 -0.35 0.89 -7.61
C ARG A 51 0.33 -0.30 -6.93
N LEU A 52 0.35 -1.47 -7.59
CA LEU A 52 1.09 -2.64 -7.10
C LEU A 52 2.59 -2.38 -7.00
N LYS A 53 3.18 -1.73 -8.02
CA LYS A 53 4.60 -1.34 -7.99
C LYS A 53 4.91 -0.36 -6.85
N ALA A 54 4.00 0.58 -6.60
CA ALA A 54 4.13 1.50 -5.48
C ALA A 54 4.08 0.77 -4.13
N LEU A 55 3.17 -0.20 -3.94
CA LEU A 55 3.14 -1.04 -2.74
C LEU A 55 4.45 -1.79 -2.51
N ASP A 56 4.94 -2.49 -3.54
CA ASP A 56 6.21 -3.24 -3.49
C ASP A 56 7.36 -2.34 -3.02
N SER A 57 7.43 -1.13 -3.55
CA SER A 57 8.49 -0.17 -3.24
C SER A 57 8.35 0.51 -1.88
N LEU A 58 7.11 0.65 -1.39
CA LEU A 58 6.80 1.24 -0.08
C LEU A 58 6.89 0.20 1.05
N GLY A 59 6.77 -1.09 0.76
CA GLY A 59 6.77 -2.19 1.72
C GLY A 59 7.85 -2.13 2.79
N PRO A 60 9.13 -1.89 2.45
CA PRO A 60 10.22 -1.79 3.43
C PRO A 60 10.02 -0.69 4.49
N TYR A 61 9.20 0.32 4.23
CA TYR A 61 9.00 1.47 5.11
C TYR A 61 7.74 1.36 5.99
N VAL A 62 6.89 0.35 5.79
CA VAL A 62 5.61 0.18 6.52
C VAL A 62 5.81 0.14 8.05
N LYS A 63 6.93 -0.41 8.50
CA LYS A 63 7.25 -0.49 9.93
C LYS A 63 7.59 0.87 10.54
N ASP A 64 8.43 1.62 9.86
CA ASP A 64 9.13 2.77 10.44
C ASP A 64 8.53 4.12 10.01
N ASP A 65 7.70 4.14 8.97
CA ASP A 65 7.04 5.34 8.44
C ASP A 65 5.51 5.23 8.59
N VAL A 66 4.95 6.02 9.50
CA VAL A 66 3.51 6.05 9.79
C VAL A 66 2.70 6.47 8.56
N GLN A 67 3.18 7.43 7.77
CA GLN A 67 2.46 7.88 6.58
C GLN A 67 2.39 6.78 5.53
N VAL A 68 3.46 5.98 5.40
CA VAL A 68 3.46 4.79 4.54
C VAL A 68 2.46 3.77 5.07
N ARG A 69 2.51 3.45 6.36
CA ARG A 69 1.58 2.47 6.97
C ARG A 69 0.12 2.87 6.78
N ASP A 70 -0.22 4.13 7.02
CA ASP A 70 -1.58 4.65 6.84
C ASP A 70 -2.04 4.54 5.38
N THR A 71 -1.16 4.84 4.42
CA THR A 71 -1.49 4.76 3.00
C THR A 71 -1.66 3.31 2.52
N VAL A 72 -0.89 2.37 3.08
CA VAL A 72 -1.09 0.93 2.83
C VAL A 72 -2.40 0.45 3.48
N LEU A 73 -2.76 0.94 4.67
CA LEU A 73 -4.07 0.65 5.29
C LEU A 73 -5.24 1.20 4.47
N GLU A 74 -5.14 2.42 3.95
CA GLU A 74 -6.13 3.00 3.02
C GLU A 74 -6.33 2.08 1.81
N SER A 75 -5.23 1.63 1.20
CA SER A 75 -5.25 0.73 0.03
C SER A 75 -5.91 -0.61 0.36
N LEU A 76 -5.58 -1.22 1.50
CA LEU A 76 -6.21 -2.44 1.99
C LEU A 76 -7.74 -2.27 2.16
N MET A 77 -8.18 -1.13 2.67
CA MET A 77 -9.60 -0.88 2.95
C MET A 77 -10.42 -0.52 1.71
N SER A 78 -9.82 0.11 0.70
CA SER A 78 -10.60 0.86 -0.30
C SER A 78 -10.18 0.68 -1.75
N ASP A 79 -9.04 0.04 -2.05
CA ASP A 79 -8.65 -0.14 -3.45
C ASP A 79 -9.70 -0.97 -4.21
N ALA A 80 -10.11 -0.52 -5.39
CA ALA A 80 -11.12 -1.23 -6.18
C ALA A 80 -10.63 -2.60 -6.68
N ASN A 81 -9.31 -2.79 -6.81
CA ASN A 81 -8.72 -4.04 -7.26
C ASN A 81 -8.36 -4.94 -6.06
N PRO A 82 -8.94 -6.15 -5.94
CA PRO A 82 -8.64 -7.06 -4.83
C PRO A 82 -7.16 -7.47 -4.74
N GLY A 83 -6.43 -7.50 -5.86
CA GLY A 83 -5.00 -7.81 -5.86
C GLY A 83 -4.17 -6.76 -5.10
N VAL A 84 -4.48 -5.47 -5.28
CA VAL A 84 -3.83 -4.38 -4.53
C VAL A 84 -4.14 -4.51 -3.04
N ARG A 85 -5.41 -4.78 -2.70
CA ARG A 85 -5.83 -4.99 -1.31
C ARG A 85 -5.12 -6.17 -0.66
N ILE A 86 -4.96 -7.28 -1.39
CA ILE A 86 -4.25 -8.48 -0.91
C ILE A 86 -2.78 -8.18 -0.68
N GLU A 87 -2.12 -7.47 -1.60
CA GLU A 87 -0.72 -7.09 -1.42
C GLU A 87 -0.54 -6.17 -0.20
N ALA A 88 -1.42 -5.17 -0.04
CA ALA A 88 -1.43 -4.30 1.13
C ALA A 88 -1.62 -5.09 2.44
N LEU A 89 -2.48 -6.12 2.45
CA LEU A 89 -2.66 -7.00 3.60
C LEU A 89 -1.35 -7.69 3.98
N HIS A 90 -0.63 -8.26 3.00
CA HIS A 90 0.64 -8.94 3.23
C HIS A 90 1.70 -8.01 3.81
N LEU A 91 1.81 -6.78 3.28
CA LEU A 91 2.77 -5.78 3.75
C LEU A 91 2.50 -5.32 5.19
N LEU A 92 1.27 -5.41 5.68
CA LEU A 92 0.89 -5.04 7.04
C LEU A 92 1.09 -6.16 8.08
N VAL A 93 1.34 -7.41 7.67
CA VAL A 93 1.55 -8.54 8.59
C VAL A 93 2.67 -8.30 9.62
N PRO A 94 3.83 -7.72 9.27
CA PRO A 94 4.90 -7.44 10.24
C PRO A 94 4.51 -6.45 11.33
N VAL A 95 3.55 -5.57 11.04
CA VAL A 95 3.04 -4.52 11.94
C VAL A 95 1.64 -4.83 12.45
N ARG A 96 1.16 -6.08 12.33
CA ARG A 96 -0.22 -6.45 12.70
C ARG A 96 -0.60 -6.04 14.13
N GLY A 97 0.37 -6.01 15.05
CA GLY A 97 0.17 -5.61 16.45
C GLY A 97 -0.07 -4.11 16.69
N ASP A 98 0.15 -3.26 15.68
CA ASP A 98 -0.22 -1.84 15.75
C ASP A 98 -1.75 -1.71 15.85
N SER A 99 -2.22 -0.86 16.77
CA SER A 99 -3.65 -0.71 17.05
C SER A 99 -4.48 -0.34 15.82
N SER A 100 -3.96 0.51 14.93
CA SER A 100 -4.66 0.88 13.70
C SER A 100 -4.82 -0.30 12.75
N VAL A 101 -3.77 -1.11 12.62
CA VAL A 101 -3.76 -2.32 11.78
C VAL A 101 -4.70 -3.37 12.36
N ARG A 102 -4.68 -3.58 13.68
CA ARG A 102 -5.59 -4.50 14.37
C ARG A 102 -7.05 -4.14 14.13
N ILE A 103 -7.44 -2.87 14.32
CA ILE A 103 -8.82 -2.39 14.08
C ILE A 103 -9.27 -2.66 12.64
N VAL A 104 -8.39 -2.42 11.66
CA VAL A 104 -8.70 -2.70 10.25
C VAL A 104 -8.85 -4.21 10.03
N LEU A 105 -7.96 -5.05 10.57
CA LEU A 105 -8.09 -6.50 10.46
C LEU A 105 -9.43 -6.99 11.05
N GLU A 106 -9.84 -6.51 12.22
CA GLU A 106 -11.13 -6.84 12.84
C GLU A 106 -12.31 -6.49 11.92
N ARG A 107 -12.29 -5.29 11.34
CA ARG A 107 -13.28 -4.85 10.37
C ARG A 107 -13.34 -5.78 9.15
N LEU A 108 -12.20 -6.14 8.59
CA LEU A 108 -12.11 -7.01 7.42
C LEU A 108 -12.60 -8.42 7.73
N ALA A 109 -12.19 -8.98 8.87
CA ALA A 109 -12.59 -10.30 9.34
C ALA A 109 -14.11 -10.44 9.53
N ALA A 110 -14.76 -9.35 9.93
CA ALA A 110 -16.20 -9.31 10.11
C ALA A 110 -16.96 -9.22 8.79
N LYS A 111 -16.58 -8.28 7.91
CA LYS A 111 -17.46 -7.82 6.81
C LYS A 111 -16.81 -7.60 5.45
N ASP A 112 -15.54 -7.95 5.25
CA ASP A 112 -14.97 -7.76 3.92
C ASP A 112 -15.71 -8.57 2.87
N GLU A 113 -15.98 -8.00 1.69
CA GLU A 113 -16.68 -8.71 0.61
C GLU A 113 -15.81 -9.81 0.00
N ASN A 114 -14.49 -9.58 -0.08
CA ASN A 114 -13.56 -10.56 -0.59
C ASN A 114 -13.34 -11.67 0.44
N ARG A 115 -13.75 -12.90 0.09
CA ARG A 115 -13.65 -14.07 0.99
C ARG A 115 -12.22 -14.38 1.43
N TYR A 116 -11.25 -14.19 0.54
CA TYR A 116 -9.85 -14.44 0.87
C TYR A 116 -9.34 -13.42 1.91
N ILE A 117 -9.56 -12.12 1.68
CA ILE A 117 -9.18 -11.06 2.62
C ILE A 117 -9.84 -11.28 3.98
N ARG A 118 -11.15 -11.59 3.99
CA ARG A 118 -11.89 -11.88 5.22
C ARG A 118 -11.32 -13.08 5.98
N SER A 119 -10.97 -14.17 5.28
CA SER A 119 -10.37 -15.35 5.90
C SER A 119 -8.99 -15.07 6.45
N GLN A 120 -8.13 -14.40 5.69
CA GLN A 120 -6.77 -14.04 6.12
C GLN A 120 -6.80 -13.11 7.34
N ALA A 121 -7.69 -12.12 7.36
CA ALA A 121 -7.86 -11.23 8.51
C ALA A 121 -8.24 -12.00 9.78
N ARG A 122 -9.16 -12.98 9.69
CA ARG A 122 -9.51 -13.86 10.83
C ARG A 122 -8.31 -14.67 11.32
N THR A 123 -7.54 -15.24 10.41
CA THR A 123 -6.31 -15.97 10.74
C THR A 123 -5.31 -15.08 11.47
N LEU A 124 -5.08 -13.86 10.97
CA LEU A 124 -4.15 -12.92 11.59
C LEU A 124 -4.60 -12.51 12.98
N ILE A 125 -5.89 -12.20 13.20
CA ILE A 125 -6.43 -11.85 14.52
C ILE A 125 -6.26 -13.02 15.50
N GLY A 126 -6.54 -14.26 15.08
CA GLY A 126 -6.38 -15.44 15.94
C GLY A 126 -4.94 -15.74 16.36
N GLN A 127 -3.95 -15.11 15.71
CA GLN A 127 -2.53 -15.20 16.06
C GLN A 127 -2.06 -14.08 16.99
N MET A 128 -2.94 -13.14 17.34
CA MET A 128 -2.60 -11.98 18.16
C MET A 128 -3.01 -12.21 19.62
N PRO A 129 -2.21 -11.74 20.59
CA PRO A 129 -2.62 -11.74 21.99
C PRO A 129 -3.82 -10.81 22.19
N GLU A 130 -4.68 -11.14 23.17
CA GLU A 130 -5.81 -10.29 23.57
C GLU A 130 -5.32 -8.91 24.03
N MET A 131 -6.12 -7.87 23.79
CA MET A 131 -5.84 -6.55 24.35
C MET A 131 -6.22 -6.58 25.83
N ASN A 132 -5.22 -6.49 26.72
CA ASN A 132 -5.43 -6.27 28.15
C ASN A 132 -5.96 -4.86 28.41
#